data_AF-A0AA36GX00-F1
#
_entry.id   AF-A0AA36GX00-F1
#
_cell.length_a   1.000
_cell.length_b   1.000
_cell.length_c   1.000
_cell.angle_alpha   90.00
_cell.angle_beta   90.00
_cell.angle_gamma   90.00
#
_symmetry.space_group_name_H-M   'P 1'
#
loop_
_entity.id
_entity.type
_entity.pdbx_description
1 polymer ?
#
loop_
_entity_poly.entity_id
_entity_poly.type
_entity_poly.pdbx_seq_one_letter_code
_entity_poly.pdbx_strand_id
1 'polypeptide(L)'
;MKWLTLVLLLIQEDCLFSCIFDKVETIRGKSAGTFSCDLNECFAGCYENKNCTAIRFYTKGNVCALYGVGDYLLKPNDQCVYYVLQRDEVDSSCKTYVNV
;
A
#
# COMPACT_ATOMS: atom_id res chain seq x y z
N MET A 1 17.12 -35.19 39.57
CA MET A 1 15.98 -34.25 39.49
C MET A 1 16.08 -33.54 38.15
N LYS A 2 15.22 -33.92 37.20
CA LYS A 2 15.20 -33.38 35.84
C LYS A 2 14.25 -32.19 35.82
N TRP A 3 14.76 -30.98 35.70
CA TRP A 3 13.95 -29.83 35.31
C TRP A 3 14.09 -29.69 33.80
N LEU A 4 13.06 -30.13 33.07
CA LEU A 4 12.87 -29.80 31.67
C LEU A 4 12.59 -28.31 31.59
N THR A 5 13.57 -27.52 31.16
CA THR A 5 13.34 -26.14 30.75
C THR A 5 12.61 -26.18 29.41
N LEU A 6 11.28 -26.09 29.49
CA LEU A 6 10.40 -25.86 28.35
C LEU A 6 10.60 -24.39 27.93
N VAL A 7 11.55 -24.14 27.02
CA VAL A 7 11.64 -22.84 26.36
C VAL A 7 10.48 -22.79 25.37
N LEU A 8 9.39 -22.13 25.77
CA LEU A 8 8.36 -21.70 24.84
C LEU A 8 9.04 -20.90 23.73
N LEU A 9 9.01 -21.42 22.49
CA LEU A 9 9.08 -20.58 21.31
C LEU A 9 7.87 -19.63 21.39
N LEU A 10 8.08 -18.44 21.93
CA LEU A 10 7.26 -17.29 21.58
C LEU A 10 7.60 -16.98 20.13
N ILE A 11 6.89 -17.63 19.20
CA ILE A 11 6.71 -17.07 17.87
C ILE A 11 5.90 -15.80 18.14
N GLN A 12 6.59 -14.68 18.35
CA GLN A 12 6.00 -13.38 18.08
C GLN A 12 5.67 -13.42 16.59
N GLU A 13 4.45 -13.85 16.28
CA GLU A 13 3.76 -13.31 15.13
C GLU A 13 3.58 -11.83 15.45
N ASP A 14 4.65 -11.06 15.25
CA ASP A 14 4.51 -9.66 14.93
C ASP A 14 3.71 -9.69 13.63
N CYS A 15 2.38 -9.70 13.77
CA CYS A 15 1.46 -9.33 12.73
C CYS A 15 1.82 -7.88 12.38
N LEU A 16 2.85 -7.75 11.55
CA LEU A 16 3.21 -6.59 10.77
C LEU A 16 2.04 -6.36 9.83
N PHE A 17 0.94 -5.82 10.35
CA PHE A 17 -0.09 -5.16 9.56
C PHE A 17 0.50 -3.83 9.06
N SER A 18 1.52 -3.97 8.21
CA SER A 18 1.92 -2.94 7.26
C SER A 18 0.76 -2.81 6.29
N CYS A 19 0.31 -1.60 5.98
CA CYS A 19 -0.63 -1.43 4.87
C CYS A 19 0.06 -1.98 3.61
N ILE A 20 -0.38 -3.13 3.10
CA ILE A 20 0.37 -3.85 2.08
C ILE A 20 0.03 -3.22 0.73
N PHE A 21 0.96 -2.43 0.23
CA PHE A 21 0.98 -2.01 -1.17
C PHE A 21 1.81 -3.02 -1.95
N ASP A 22 1.15 -3.86 -2.74
CA ASP A 22 1.86 -4.79 -3.61
C ASP A 22 2.28 -4.06 -4.88
N LYS A 23 3.58 -4.07 -5.17
CA LYS A 23 4.08 -3.59 -6.45
C LYS A 23 3.62 -4.55 -7.55
N VAL A 24 2.98 -4.01 -8.58
CA VAL A 24 2.45 -4.79 -9.71
C VAL A 24 2.93 -4.22 -11.04
N GLU A 25 2.81 -5.01 -12.10
CA GLU A 25 3.16 -4.57 -13.46
C GLU A 25 2.06 -3.71 -14.09
N THR A 26 0.80 -3.97 -13.74
CA THR A 26 -0.37 -3.28 -14.29
C THR A 26 -1.45 -3.11 -13.24
N ILE A 27 -2.29 -2.11 -13.42
CA ILE A 27 -3.49 -1.87 -12.60
C ILE A 27 -4.71 -1.70 -13.50
N ARG A 28 -5.89 -2.03 -12.98
CA ARG A 28 -7.17 -1.65 -13.59
C ARG A 28 -7.86 -0.67 -12.67
N GLY A 29 -8.36 0.42 -13.25
CA GLY A 29 -9.07 1.40 -12.45
C GLY A 29 -9.42 2.67 -13.18
N LYS A 30 -10.22 3.50 -12.51
CA LYS A 30 -10.55 4.85 -12.97
C LYS A 30 -9.72 5.86 -12.19
N SER A 31 -9.18 6.87 -12.86
CA SER A 31 -8.45 7.97 -12.20
C SER A 31 -9.34 8.64 -11.15
N ALA A 32 -8.82 8.72 -9.92
CA ALA A 32 -9.45 9.31 -8.75
C ALA A 32 -8.77 10.61 -8.31
N GLY A 33 -7.58 10.91 -8.84
CA GLY A 33 -6.85 12.14 -8.55
C GLY A 33 -5.39 12.08 -9.03
N THR A 34 -4.75 13.24 -9.13
CA THR A 34 -3.33 13.34 -9.48
C THR A 34 -2.73 14.56 -8.79
N PHE A 35 -1.57 14.39 -8.17
CA PHE A 35 -0.87 15.45 -7.45
C PHE A 35 0.64 15.16 -7.39
N SER A 36 1.44 16.19 -7.08
CA SER A 36 2.87 16.03 -6.86
C SER A 36 3.14 15.81 -5.38
N CYS A 37 3.82 14.71 -5.07
CA CYS A 37 4.14 14.25 -3.72
C CYS A 37 5.20 13.14 -3.84
N ASP A 38 5.84 12.77 -2.74
CA ASP A 38 6.69 11.59 -2.74
C ASP A 38 5.87 10.28 -2.72
N LEU A 39 6.55 9.14 -2.77
CA LEU A 39 5.88 7.84 -2.84
C LEU A 39 5.14 7.49 -1.54
N ASN A 40 5.67 7.89 -0.38
CA ASN A 40 5.03 7.63 0.91
C ASN A 40 3.77 8.47 1.08
N GLU A 41 3.84 9.75 0.69
CA GLU A 41 2.68 10.64 0.63
C GLU A 41 1.63 10.13 -0.36
N CYS A 42 2.05 9.50 -1.46
CA CYS A 42 1.15 8.86 -2.42
C CYS A 42 0.41 7.66 -1.81
N PHE A 43 1.13 6.81 -1.04
CA PHE A 43 0.52 5.71 -0.30
C PHE A 43 -0.48 6.20 0.74
N ALA A 44 -0.08 7.19 1.54
CA ALA A 44 -0.92 7.88 2.51
C ALA A 44 -2.21 8.41 1.87
N GLY A 45 -2.09 9.20 0.80
CA GLY A 45 -3.24 9.79 0.11
C GLY A 45 -4.19 8.75 -0.49
N CYS A 46 -3.66 7.62 -0.99
CA CYS A 46 -4.50 6.51 -1.44
C CYS A 46 -5.23 5.84 -0.27
N TYR A 47 -4.54 5.64 0.85
CA TYR A 47 -5.14 4.99 2.01
C TYR A 47 -6.31 5.80 2.58
N GLU A 48 -6.14 7.12 2.74
CA GLU A 48 -7.18 8.04 3.23
C GLU A 48 -8.37 8.17 2.27
N ASN A 49 -8.11 8.12 0.97
CA ASN A 49 -9.16 8.16 -0.02
C ASN A 49 -9.86 6.80 -0.10
N LYS A 50 -11.05 6.67 0.51
CA LYS A 50 -11.87 5.44 0.50
C LYS A 50 -12.12 4.84 -0.90
N ASN A 51 -12.05 5.66 -1.94
CA ASN A 51 -12.27 5.21 -3.31
C ASN A 51 -10.99 4.74 -4.02
N CYS A 52 -9.81 4.90 -3.42
CA CYS A 52 -8.55 4.48 -4.01
C CYS A 52 -8.28 3.00 -3.73
N THR A 53 -7.93 2.26 -4.77
CA THR A 53 -7.58 0.83 -4.72
C THR A 53 -6.17 0.58 -5.29
N ALA A 54 -5.60 1.55 -6.00
CA ALA A 54 -4.28 1.45 -6.59
C ALA A 54 -3.65 2.84 -6.80
N ILE A 55 -2.32 2.86 -6.91
CA ILE A 55 -1.57 4.05 -7.30
C ILE A 55 -0.71 3.78 -8.54
N ARG A 56 -0.49 4.83 -9.32
CA ARG A 56 0.58 4.94 -10.31
C ARG A 56 1.48 6.08 -9.89
N PHE A 57 2.76 5.79 -9.68
CA PHE A 57 3.74 6.78 -9.29
C PHE A 57 4.79 6.97 -10.39
N TYR A 58 4.94 8.20 -10.86
CA TYR A 58 6.00 8.59 -11.78
C TYR A 58 7.26 8.92 -10.97
N THR A 59 8.27 8.07 -11.08
CA THR A 59 9.52 8.20 -10.32
C THR A 59 10.29 9.45 -10.72
N LYS A 60 10.21 9.82 -11.99
CA LYS A 60 10.75 11.08 -12.50
C LYS A 60 9.70 12.17 -12.34
N GLY A 61 9.90 13.03 -11.34
CA GLY A 61 9.05 14.21 -11.10
C GLY A 61 8.07 14.07 -9.94
N ASN A 62 8.09 12.96 -9.20
CA ASN A 62 7.30 12.78 -7.97
C ASN A 62 5.82 13.12 -8.20
N VAL A 63 5.23 12.42 -9.17
CA VAL A 63 3.81 12.57 -9.51
C VAL A 63 3.07 11.29 -9.13
N CYS A 64 2.07 11.44 -8.28
CA CYS A 64 1.17 10.39 -7.84
C CYS A 64 -0.16 10.51 -8.57
N ALA A 65 -0.64 9.39 -9.12
CA ALA A 65 -1.99 9.26 -9.62
C ALA A 65 -2.72 8.15 -8.86
N LEU A 66 -3.86 8.50 -8.28
CA LEU A 66 -4.72 7.58 -7.53
C LEU A 66 -5.74 6.95 -8.47
N TYR A 67 -6.00 5.67 -8.29
CA TYR A 67 -6.98 4.92 -9.06
C TYR A 67 -7.96 4.21 -8.13
N GLY A 68 -9.23 4.28 -8.46
CA GLY A 68 -10.28 3.49 -7.82
C GLY A 68 -10.81 2.38 -8.72
N VAL A 69 -11.89 1.74 -8.29
CA VAL A 69 -12.55 0.65 -9.04
C VAL A 69 -12.92 1.11 -10.46
N GLY A 70 -12.55 0.29 -11.45
CA GLY A 70 -12.88 0.50 -12.85
C GLY A 70 -12.15 -0.47 -13.78
N ASP A 71 -12.59 -0.54 -15.04
CA ASP A 71 -12.12 -1.56 -15.99
C ASP A 71 -10.99 -1.09 -16.91
N TYR A 72 -10.59 0.19 -16.83
CA TYR A 72 -9.53 0.72 -17.68
C TYR A 72 -8.18 0.14 -17.26
N LEU A 73 -7.55 -0.60 -18.16
CA LEU A 73 -6.24 -1.20 -17.95
C LEU A 73 -5.12 -0.18 -18.21
N LEU A 74 -4.32 0.08 -17.19
CA LEU A 74 -3.08 0.82 -17.32
C LEU A 74 -1.95 -0.15 -17.64
N LYS A 75 -1.36 0.04 -18.83
CA LYS A 75 -0.25 -0.75 -19.32
C LYS A 75 1.06 -0.37 -18.61
N PRO A 76 2.05 -1.30 -18.55
CA PRO A 76 3.35 -1.00 -17.98
C PRO A 76 4.01 0.18 -18.68
N ASN A 77 4.75 0.99 -17.92
CA ASN A 77 5.54 2.10 -18.43
C ASN A 77 6.81 2.20 -17.58
N ASP A 78 7.98 2.22 -18.20
CA ASP A 78 9.29 2.21 -17.52
C ASP A 78 9.54 3.44 -16.64
N GLN A 79 8.75 4.50 -16.81
CA GLN A 79 8.81 5.72 -16.00
C GLN A 79 7.90 5.67 -14.76
N CYS A 80 7.12 4.60 -14.61
CA CYS A 80 6.11 4.47 -13.57
C CYS A 80 6.30 3.18 -12.78
N VAL A 81 5.92 3.24 -11.52
CA VAL A 81 5.70 2.05 -10.68
C VAL A 81 4.24 2.04 -10.26
N TYR A 82 3.66 0.85 -10.22
CA TYR A 82 2.27 0.65 -9.87
C TYR A 82 2.18 -0.13 -8.57
N TYR A 83 1.23 0.24 -7.72
CA TYR A 83 0.95 -0.50 -6.50
C TYR A 83 -0.55 -0.68 -6.31
N VAL A 84 -0.95 -1.85 -5.83
CA VAL A 84 -2.34 -2.12 -5.43
C VAL A 84 -2.41 -2.07 -3.92
N LEU A 85 -3.39 -1.34 -3.40
CA LEU A 85 -3.66 -1.30 -1.98
C LEU A 85 -4.43 -2.56 -1.58
N GLN A 86 -3.81 -3.43 -0.77
CA GLN A 86 -4.54 -4.48 -0.07
C GLN A 86 -5.22 -3.83 1.14
N ARG A 87 -6.53 -3.57 1.03
CA ARG A 87 -7.33 -3.19 2.21
C ARG A 87 -7.83 -4.47 2.86
N ASP A 88 -7.18 -4.88 3.92
CA ASP A 88 -7.88 -5.68 4.92
C ASP A 88 -8.93 -4.73 5.53
N GLU A 89 -10.21 -5.09 5.53
CA GLU A 89 -11.29 -4.22 6.04
C GLU A 89 -11.12 -3.81 7.53
N VAL A 90 -10.08 -4.27 8.24
CA VAL A 90 -9.86 -4.03 9.66
C VAL A 90 -8.37 -3.94 10.00
N ASP A 91 -7.76 -2.75 9.93
CA ASP A 91 -6.78 -2.37 10.95
C ASP A 91 -6.72 -0.85 11.17
N SER A 92 -7.06 -0.43 12.38
CA SER A 92 -6.96 0.94 12.87
C SER A 92 -5.51 1.46 12.99
N SER A 93 -4.51 0.57 13.04
CA SER A 93 -3.09 0.90 13.21
C SER A 93 -2.47 1.55 11.97
N CYS A 94 -3.02 1.30 10.78
CA CYS A 94 -2.56 1.85 9.51
C CYS A 94 -2.68 3.38 9.41
N LYS A 95 -3.54 4.02 10.22
CA LYS A 95 -3.63 5.49 10.31
C LYS A 95 -2.37 6.15 10.85
N THR A 96 -1.54 5.41 11.59
CA THR A 96 -0.39 5.99 12.33
C THR A 96 0.77 6.35 11.41
N TYR A 97 0.91 5.70 10.25
CA TYR A 97 1.96 5.98 9.26
C TYR A 97 1.61 7.10 8.27
N VAL A 98 0.43 7.70 8.41
CA VAL A 98 -0.12 8.73 7.51
C VAL A 98 -0.02 10.13 8.12
N ASN A 99 0.34 10.25 9.40
CA ASN A 99 0.67 11.54 10.00
C ASN A 99 2.13 11.89 9.69
N VAL A 100 2.34 12.61 8.59
CA VAL A 100 3.55 13.43 8.37
C VAL A 100 3.13 14.88 8.33
#